data_AF-A0A9Q6EN57-F1
#
_entry.id   AF-A0A9Q6EN57-F1
#
_cell.length_a   1.000
_cell.length_b   1.000
_cell.length_c   1.000
_cell.angle_alpha   90.00
_cell.angle_beta   90.00
_cell.angle_gamma   90.00
#
_symmetry.space_group_name_H-M   'P 1'
#
loop_
_entity.id
_entity.type
_entity.pdbx_description
1 polymer ?
#
loop_
_entity_poly.entity_id
_entity_poly.type
_entity_poly.pdbx_seq_one_letter_code
_entity_poly.pdbx_strand_id
1 'polypeptide(L)'
;MSIKVVKEFINPGECLQQVVLAYTDYLKVAEEEQTNRRNIEAWEKETITKINAQRDLLMAYLDRSFDERAKNFHALFAVVDNAIASGNNEQLALTLNSITEIAKSSPFKELANLASVRAALDDPDHEWTF
;
A
#
# COMPACT_ATOMS: atom_id res chain seq x y z
N MET A 1 23.15 -22.06 75.11
CA MET A 1 22.86 -22.42 73.71
C MET A 1 22.90 -21.12 72.91
N SER A 2 24.08 -20.74 72.39
CA SER A 2 24.28 -19.41 71.80
C SER A 2 23.94 -19.42 70.31
N ILE A 3 22.93 -18.64 69.95
CA ILE A 3 22.59 -18.34 68.56
C ILE A 3 23.70 -17.44 68.00
N LYS A 4 24.55 -18.00 67.13
CA LYS A 4 25.50 -17.20 66.35
C LYS A 4 24.72 -16.48 65.25
N VAL A 5 24.48 -15.18 65.44
CA VAL A 5 24.06 -14.30 64.35
C VAL A 5 25.27 -14.14 63.43
N VAL A 6 25.26 -14.83 62.29
CA VAL A 6 26.21 -14.60 61.21
C VAL A 6 25.82 -13.26 60.58
N LYS A 7 26.58 -12.20 60.91
CA LYS A 7 26.56 -10.96 60.13
C LYS A 7 27.39 -11.24 58.88
N GLU A 8 26.74 -11.50 57.76
CA GLU A 8 27.39 -11.37 56.45
C GLU A 8 27.88 -9.92 56.32
N PHE A 9 29.19 -9.74 56.44
CA PHE A 9 29.82 -8.47 56.12
C PHE A 9 29.83 -8.36 54.60
N ILE A 10 28.89 -7.61 54.07
CA ILE A 10 28.88 -7.21 52.67
C ILE A 10 30.17 -6.42 52.43
N ASN A 11 31.04 -6.94 51.54
CA ASN A 11 32.29 -6.29 51.19
C ASN A 11 31.98 -5.01 50.39
N PRO A 12 32.35 -3.81 50.89
CA PRO A 12 32.04 -2.55 50.20
C PRO A 12 32.61 -2.47 48.78
N GLY A 13 33.74 -3.14 48.52
CA GLY A 13 34.33 -3.22 47.19
C GLY A 13 33.48 -4.02 46.20
N GLU A 14 32.86 -5.12 46.66
CA GLU A 14 31.95 -5.94 45.86
C GLU A 14 30.65 -5.20 45.56
N CYS A 15 30.11 -4.44 46.53
CA CYS A 15 28.97 -3.56 46.28
C CYS A 15 29.26 -2.52 45.21
N LEU A 16 30.39 -1.83 45.31
CA LEU A 16 30.77 -0.82 44.33
C LEU A 16 30.92 -1.45 42.94
N GLN A 17 31.54 -2.63 42.85
CA GLN A 17 31.70 -3.35 41.59
C GLN A 17 30.35 -3.75 40.98
N GLN A 18 29.41 -4.25 41.77
CA GLN A 18 28.06 -4.58 41.30
C GLN A 18 27.31 -3.35 40.78
N VAL A 19 27.41 -2.21 41.48
CA VAL A 19 26.80 -0.95 41.04
C VAL A 19 27.40 -0.46 39.72
N VAL A 20 28.73 -0.49 39.58
CA VAL A 20 29.39 -0.07 38.33
C VAL A 20 29.01 -0.99 37.17
N LEU A 21 28.96 -2.31 37.38
CA LEU A 21 28.55 -3.26 36.35
C LEU A 21 27.09 -3.03 35.93
N ALA A 22 26.17 -2.95 36.89
CA ALA A 22 24.76 -2.71 36.61
C ALA A 22 24.53 -1.38 35.85
N TYR A 23 25.24 -0.31 36.23
CA TYR A 23 25.17 0.97 35.52
C TYR A 23 25.72 0.87 34.09
N THR A 24 26.85 0.20 33.90
CA THR A 24 27.47 0.04 32.58
C THR A 24 26.60 -0.81 31.66
N ASP A 25 26.00 -1.88 32.18
CA ASP A 25 25.08 -2.73 31.42
C ASP A 25 23.79 -1.99 31.09
N TYR A 26 23.26 -1.21 32.02
CA TYR A 26 22.13 -0.32 31.75
C TYR A 26 22.42 0.65 30.59
N LEU A 27 23.59 1.29 30.58
CA LEU A 27 23.95 2.23 29.51
C LEU A 27 24.00 1.55 28.15
N LYS A 28 24.58 0.35 28.06
CA LYS A 28 24.62 -0.43 26.80
C LYS A 28 23.21 -0.77 26.33
N VAL A 29 22.38 -1.32 27.21
CA VAL A 29 20.99 -1.67 26.88
C VAL A 29 20.20 -0.43 26.48
N ALA A 30 20.39 0.70 27.16
CA ALA A 30 19.71 1.94 26.83
C ALA A 30 20.08 2.45 25.43
N GLU A 31 21.36 2.38 25.05
CA GLU A 31 21.83 2.78 23.72
C GLU A 31 21.32 1.84 22.61
N GLU A 32 21.34 0.53 22.86
CA GLU A 32 20.77 -0.48 21.96
C GLU A 32 19.27 -0.25 21.74
N GLU A 33 18.52 -0.07 22.83
CA GLU A 33 17.06 0.15 22.76
C GLU A 33 16.70 1.49 22.11
N GLN A 34 17.50 2.54 22.31
CA GLN A 34 17.33 3.80 21.56
C GLN A 34 17.55 3.62 20.07
N THR A 35 18.49 2.76 19.67
CA THR A 35 18.74 2.43 18.26
C THR A 35 17.60 1.60 17.69
N ASN A 36 17.13 0.59 18.44
CA ASN A 36 15.99 -0.25 18.06
C ASN A 36 14.72 0.59 17.83
N ARG A 37 14.41 1.53 18.73
CA ARG A 37 13.26 2.44 18.58
C ARG A 37 13.37 3.31 17.33
N ARG A 38 14.54 3.91 17.09
CA ARG A 38 14.78 4.70 15.87
C ARG A 38 14.62 3.87 14.59
N ASN A 39 15.08 2.62 14.60
CA ASN A 39 14.91 1.71 13.48
C ASN A 39 13.43 1.36 13.23
N ILE A 40 12.66 1.13 14.30
CA ILE A 40 11.20 0.88 14.20
C ILE A 40 10.50 2.11 13.62
N GLU A 41 10.80 3.31 14.11
CA GLU A 41 10.21 4.55 13.59
C GLU A 41 10.54 4.80 12.11
N ALA A 42 11.79 4.55 11.71
CA ALA A 42 12.21 4.66 10.32
C ALA A 42 11.48 3.64 9.42
N TRP A 43 11.40 2.38 9.87
CA TRP A 43 10.70 1.32 9.17
C TRP A 43 9.20 1.57 9.05
N GLU A 44 8.56 2.05 10.13
CA GLU A 44 7.15 2.44 10.13
C GLU A 44 6.90 3.54 9.10
N LYS A 45 7.72 4.60 9.13
CA LYS A 45 7.59 5.72 8.20
C LYS A 45 7.75 5.29 6.75
N GLU A 46 8.77 4.49 6.45
CA GLU A 46 9.00 3.95 5.10
C GLU A 46 7.81 3.11 4.64
N THR A 47 7.35 2.20 5.50
CA THR A 47 6.26 1.28 5.22
C THR A 47 4.95 2.02 4.98
N ILE A 48 4.58 2.96 5.84
CA ILE A 48 3.38 3.79 5.69
C ILE A 48 3.47 4.63 4.41
N THR A 49 4.62 5.22 4.13
CA THR A 49 4.82 6.01 2.90
C THR A 49 4.62 5.15 1.65
N LYS A 50 5.19 3.93 1.65
CA LYS A 50 5.02 2.98 0.56
C LYS A 50 3.57 2.56 0.38
N ILE A 51 2.86 2.24 1.46
CA ILE A 51 1.43 1.87 1.42
C ILE A 51 0.59 3.02 0.86
N ASN A 52 0.83 4.25 1.33
CA ASN A 52 0.10 5.42 0.85
C ASN A 52 0.37 5.67 -0.64
N ALA A 53 1.63 5.59 -1.09
CA ALA A 53 1.95 5.75 -2.50
C ALA A 53 1.28 4.67 -3.39
N GLN A 54 1.23 3.42 -2.92
CA GLN A 54 0.54 2.34 -3.63
C GLN A 54 -0.98 2.57 -3.66
N ARG A 55 -1.57 3.04 -2.55
CA ARG A 55 -2.99 3.41 -2.49
C ARG A 55 -3.29 4.53 -3.47
N ASP A 56 -2.51 5.59 -3.47
CA ASP A 56 -2.77 6.77 -4.30
C ASP A 56 -2.66 6.43 -5.79
N LEU A 57 -1.68 5.59 -6.16
CA LEU A 57 -1.56 5.04 -7.51
C LEU A 57 -2.80 4.22 -7.90
N LEU A 58 -3.26 3.34 -7.00
CA LEU A 58 -4.44 2.51 -7.23
C LEU A 58 -5.70 3.37 -7.40
N MET A 59 -5.90 4.36 -6.53
CA MET A 59 -7.06 5.25 -6.59
C MET A 59 -7.05 6.05 -7.89
N ALA A 60 -5.92 6.62 -8.29
CA ALA A 60 -5.79 7.35 -9.56
C ALA A 60 -6.11 6.48 -10.78
N TYR A 61 -5.64 5.23 -10.79
CA TYR A 61 -5.99 4.27 -11.82
C TYR A 61 -7.49 3.98 -11.85
N LEU A 62 -8.10 3.73 -10.69
CA LEU A 62 -9.53 3.42 -10.60
C LEU A 62 -10.37 4.59 -11.10
N ASP A 63 -10.09 5.80 -10.64
CA ASP A 63 -10.82 6.99 -11.07
C ASP A 63 -10.72 7.17 -12.59
N ARG A 64 -9.51 7.08 -13.17
CA ARG A 64 -9.32 7.27 -14.62
C ARG A 64 -9.96 6.16 -15.46
N SER A 65 -9.74 4.90 -15.07
CA SER A 65 -10.24 3.73 -15.82
C SER A 65 -11.76 3.62 -15.79
N PHE A 66 -12.39 3.92 -14.65
CA PHE A 66 -13.85 3.92 -14.55
C PHE A 66 -14.47 5.11 -15.27
N ASP A 67 -13.86 6.31 -15.19
CA ASP A 67 -14.33 7.47 -15.94
C ASP A 67 -14.30 7.24 -17.46
N GLU A 68 -13.23 6.64 -17.98
CA GLU A 68 -13.14 6.32 -19.40
C GLU A 68 -14.12 5.22 -19.81
N ARG A 69 -14.25 4.18 -18.99
CA ARG A 69 -15.26 3.14 -19.24
C ARG A 69 -16.67 3.73 -19.27
N ALA A 70 -16.98 4.66 -18.35
CA ALA A 70 -18.26 5.36 -18.35
C ALA A 70 -18.46 6.18 -19.64
N LYS A 71 -17.46 6.95 -20.08
CA LYS A 71 -17.51 7.70 -21.34
C LYS A 71 -17.71 6.79 -22.55
N ASN A 72 -17.01 5.66 -22.61
CA ASN A 72 -17.12 4.68 -23.69
C ASN A 72 -18.52 4.07 -23.73
N PHE A 73 -19.10 3.70 -22.59
CA PHE A 73 -20.48 3.21 -22.55
C PHE A 73 -21.48 4.28 -23.01
N HIS A 74 -21.35 5.53 -22.57
CA HIS A 74 -22.23 6.62 -23.03
C HIS A 74 -22.16 6.81 -24.55
N ALA A 75 -20.95 6.78 -25.13
CA ALA A 75 -20.75 6.88 -26.56
C ALA A 75 -21.39 5.70 -27.31
N LEU A 76 -21.21 4.47 -26.83
CA LEU A 76 -21.81 3.28 -27.43
C LEU A 76 -23.33 3.31 -27.36
N PHE A 77 -23.93 3.73 -26.23
CA PHE A 77 -25.38 3.87 -26.12
C PHE A 77 -25.92 4.95 -27.07
N ALA A 78 -25.22 6.06 -27.26
CA ALA A 78 -25.60 7.06 -28.26
C ALA A 78 -25.58 6.48 -29.69
N VAL A 79 -24.64 5.57 -30.01
CA VAL A 79 -24.62 4.86 -31.29
C VAL A 79 -25.81 3.89 -31.40
N VAL A 80 -26.18 3.20 -30.32
CA VAL A 80 -27.39 2.35 -30.26
C VAL A 80 -28.65 3.17 -30.56
N ASP A 81 -28.81 4.32 -29.91
CA ASP A 81 -29.97 5.19 -30.12
C ASP A 81 -30.08 5.64 -31.58
N ASN A 82 -28.95 6.03 -32.18
CA ASN A 82 -28.88 6.40 -33.59
C ASN A 82 -29.19 5.23 -34.53
N ALA A 83 -28.68 4.02 -34.24
CA ALA A 83 -28.95 2.83 -35.04
C ALA A 83 -30.44 2.45 -35.00
N ILE A 84 -31.09 2.57 -33.85
CA ILE A 84 -32.54 2.38 -33.69
C ILE A 84 -33.31 3.42 -34.51
N ALA A 85 -32.96 4.71 -34.36
CA ALA A 85 -33.65 5.79 -35.06
C ALA A 85 -33.52 5.70 -36.59
N SER A 86 -32.39 5.18 -37.09
CA SER A 86 -32.11 5.02 -38.52
C SER A 86 -32.56 3.68 -39.10
N GLY A 87 -33.04 2.74 -38.26
CA GLY A 87 -33.37 1.37 -38.68
C GLY A 87 -32.14 0.55 -39.12
N ASN A 88 -30.93 0.94 -38.71
CA ASN A 88 -29.69 0.27 -39.07
C ASN A 88 -29.41 -0.92 -38.13
N ASN A 89 -30.04 -2.05 -38.44
CA ASN A 89 -29.90 -3.27 -37.63
C ASN A 89 -28.46 -3.83 -37.59
N GLU A 90 -27.65 -3.60 -38.62
CA GLU A 90 -26.25 -4.04 -38.64
C GLU A 90 -25.42 -3.26 -37.61
N GLN A 91 -25.54 -1.92 -37.62
CA GLN A 91 -24.88 -1.07 -36.64
C GLN A 91 -25.36 -1.34 -35.21
N LEU A 92 -26.66 -1.61 -35.04
CA LEU A 92 -27.22 -2.00 -33.75
C LEU A 92 -26.57 -3.28 -33.21
N ALA A 93 -26.48 -4.33 -34.04
CA ALA A 93 -25.88 -5.60 -33.65
C ALA A 93 -24.39 -5.48 -33.32
N LEU A 94 -23.63 -4.75 -34.15
CA LEU A 94 -22.21 -4.49 -33.91
C LEU A 94 -21.99 -3.75 -32.58
N THR A 95 -22.77 -2.70 -32.34
CA THR A 95 -22.61 -1.86 -31.14
C THR A 95 -22.98 -2.63 -29.86
N LEU A 96 -24.05 -3.43 -29.89
CA LEU A 96 -24.44 -4.28 -28.75
C LEU A 96 -23.37 -5.35 -28.44
N ASN A 97 -22.73 -5.91 -29.47
CA ASN A 97 -21.60 -6.81 -29.28
C ASN A 97 -20.42 -6.09 -28.61
N SER A 98 -20.06 -4.88 -29.05
CA SER A 98 -19.00 -4.08 -28.41
C SER A 98 -19.30 -3.76 -26.95
N ILE A 99 -20.54 -3.36 -26.62
CA ILE A 99 -20.98 -3.15 -25.23
C ILE A 99 -20.78 -4.42 -24.40
N THR A 100 -21.18 -5.57 -24.96
CA THR A 100 -21.06 -6.86 -24.28
C THR A 100 -19.60 -7.25 -24.03
N GLU A 101 -18.71 -7.02 -24.99
CA GLU A 101 -17.28 -7.31 -24.83
C GLU A 101 -16.62 -6.43 -23.76
N ILE A 102 -16.89 -5.12 -23.74
CA ILE A 102 -16.38 -4.22 -22.69
C ILE A 102 -16.95 -4.56 -21.32
N ALA A 103 -18.21 -5.03 -21.27
CA ALA A 103 -18.85 -5.48 -20.02
C ALA A 103 -18.28 -6.81 -19.51
N LYS A 104 -17.79 -7.68 -20.39
CA LYS A 104 -17.10 -8.93 -20.02
C LYS A 104 -15.67 -8.69 -19.53
N SER A 105 -15.03 -7.60 -19.96
CA SER A 105 -13.65 -7.31 -19.55
C SER A 105 -13.60 -6.73 -18.14
N SER A 106 -12.60 -7.16 -17.37
CA SER A 106 -12.39 -6.67 -16.01
C SER A 106 -11.64 -5.33 -16.04
N PRO A 107 -12.10 -4.28 -15.33
CA PRO A 107 -11.33 -3.06 -15.12
C PRO A 107 -10.04 -3.29 -14.34
N PHE A 108 -9.87 -4.47 -13.72
CA PHE A 108 -8.70 -4.76 -12.89
C PHE A 108 -7.63 -5.57 -13.64
N LYS A 109 -7.81 -5.87 -14.93
CA LYS A 109 -6.87 -6.69 -15.70
C LYS A 109 -5.46 -6.08 -15.73
N GLU A 110 -5.37 -4.76 -15.87
CA GLU A 110 -4.08 -4.03 -15.93
C GLU A 110 -3.43 -3.84 -14.55
N LEU A 111 -4.20 -3.98 -13.45
CA LEU A 111 -3.64 -3.91 -12.09
C LEU A 111 -2.73 -5.08 -11.73
N ALA A 112 -2.68 -6.13 -12.55
CA ALA A 112 -1.74 -7.23 -12.39
C ALA A 112 -0.28 -6.75 -12.41
N ASN A 113 0.01 -5.58 -13.00
CA ASN A 113 1.33 -4.98 -13.01
C ASN A 113 1.28 -3.49 -12.63
N LEU A 114 1.59 -3.17 -11.37
CA LEU A 114 1.63 -1.80 -10.88
C LEU A 114 2.67 -0.91 -11.57
N ALA A 115 3.73 -1.50 -12.16
CA ALA A 115 4.73 -0.73 -12.89
C ALA A 115 4.18 -0.23 -14.24
N SER A 116 3.40 -1.04 -14.95
CA SER A 116 2.73 -0.59 -16.18
C SER A 116 1.62 0.41 -15.88
N VAL A 117 0.88 0.23 -14.78
CA VAL A 117 -0.11 1.21 -14.31
C VAL A 117 0.52 2.58 -14.07
N ARG A 118 1.69 2.62 -13.43
CA ARG A 118 2.42 3.87 -13.20
C ARG A 118 2.85 4.52 -14.51
N ALA A 119 3.43 3.74 -15.43
CA ALA A 119 3.84 4.25 -16.74
C ALA A 119 2.64 4.82 -17.54
N ALA A 120 1.48 4.16 -17.47
CA ALA A 120 0.25 4.61 -18.11
C ALA A 120 -0.33 5.88 -17.48
N LEU A 121 -0.19 6.06 -16.16
CA LEU A 121 -0.61 7.29 -15.48
C LEU A 121 0.35 8.47 -15.73
N ASP A 122 1.64 8.18 -15.95
CA ASP A 122 2.65 9.19 -16.28
C ASP A 122 2.55 9.63 -17.76
N ASP A 123 1.82 8.90 -18.61
CA ASP A 123 1.58 9.20 -20.03
C ASP A 123 0.23 9.93 -20.23
N PRO A 124 0.23 11.22 -20.60
CA PRO A 124 -1.00 12.01 -20.78
C PRO A 124 -1.84 11.58 -21.98
N ASP A 125 -1.25 10.90 -22.97
CA ASP A 125 -1.92 10.45 -24.20
C ASP A 125 -2.36 8.98 -24.11
N HIS A 126 -2.23 8.36 -22.93
CA HIS A 126 -2.60 6.98 -22.73
C HIS A 126 -4.11 6.75 -22.86
N GLU A 127 -4.51 5.89 -23.80
CA GLU A 127 -5.89 5.42 -23.95
C GLU A 127 -6.07 4.08 -23.23
N TRP A 128 -7.03 4.02 -22.31
CA TRP A 128 -7.32 2.78 -21.60
C TRP A 128 -8.19 1.86 -22.46
N THR A 129 -7.59 0.79 -22.99
CA THR A 129 -8.30 -0.22 -23.78
C THR A 129 -8.96 -1.26 -22.86
N PHE A 130 -10.25 -1.54 -23.06
CA PHE A 130 -11.03 -2.48 -22.25
C PHE A 130 -11.72 -3.53 -23.09
#